data_AF-A0AAP0JB00-F1
#
_entry.id   AF-A0AAP0JB00-F1
#
_cell.length_a   1.000
_cell.length_b   1.000
_cell.length_c   1.000
_cell.angle_alpha   90.00
_cell.angle_beta   90.00
_cell.angle_gamma   90.00
#
_symmetry.space_group_name_H-M   'P 1'
#
loop_
_entity.id
_entity.type
_entity.pdbx_description
1 polymer ?
#
loop_
_entity_poly.entity_id
_entity_poly.type
_entity_poly.pdbx_seq_one_letter_code
_entity_poly.pdbx_strand_id
1 'polypeptide(L)'
;MSRPGDWNCRMCQHLNFSWRDSCHRCGNSRYSEIGDYGISSTFSSSIPLPGDWFCSAKNCGALNYASKTNCFKCGMVKDESASGSEGIMQYSTACIGLPGWRPGDWMCTRPGCNEHNYASRMECFRCSTPREYYSNSSY
;
A
#
# COMPACT_ATOMS: atom_id res chain seq x y z
N MET A 1 30.66 -1.05 11.18
CA MET A 1 31.11 0.27 11.66
C MET A 1 30.67 1.28 10.63
N SER A 2 29.72 2.17 10.96
CA SER A 2 29.24 3.19 10.02
C SER A 2 30.31 4.28 9.87
N ARG A 3 30.66 4.64 8.63
CA ARG A 3 31.57 5.76 8.34
C ARG A 3 30.77 7.06 8.23
N PRO A 4 31.43 8.22 8.44
CA PRO A 4 30.80 9.51 8.19
C PRO A 4 30.26 9.57 6.74
N GLY A 5 28.96 9.83 6.62
CA GLY A 5 28.25 9.91 5.33
C GLY A 5 27.48 8.66 4.93
N ASP A 6 27.68 7.51 5.60
CA ASP A 6 26.83 6.33 5.40
C ASP A 6 25.41 6.62 5.91
N TRP A 7 24.41 6.12 5.19
CA TRP A 7 23.01 6.45 5.46
C TRP A 7 22.15 5.20 5.62
N ASN A 8 21.24 5.21 6.60
CA ASN A 8 20.26 4.15 6.76
C ASN A 8 19.05 4.41 5.88
N CYS A 9 18.65 3.41 5.10
CA CYS A 9 17.46 3.50 4.27
C CYS A 9 16.22 3.66 5.16
N ARG A 10 15.41 4.68 4.91
CA ARG A 10 14.19 4.96 5.71
C ARG A 10 13.13 3.87 5.56
N MET A 11 13.16 3.13 4.45
CA MET A 11 12.16 2.10 4.12
C MET A 11 12.48 0.73 4.72
N CYS A 12 13.75 0.33 4.78
CA CYS A 12 14.15 -1.01 5.24
C CYS A 12 15.26 -1.00 6.31
N GLN A 13 15.68 0.18 6.77
CA GLN A 13 16.72 0.41 7.77
C GLN A 13 18.10 -0.19 7.42
N HIS A 14 18.30 -0.57 6.17
CA HIS A 14 19.58 -1.07 5.70
C HIS A 14 20.60 0.08 5.63
N LEU A 15 21.79 -0.12 6.22
CA LEU A 15 22.92 0.80 6.10
C LEU A 15 23.47 0.75 4.67
N ASN A 16 23.53 1.90 4.02
CA ASN A 16 24.10 2.07 2.69
C ASN A 16 25.32 2.97 2.76
N PHE A 17 26.29 2.71 1.89
CA PHE A 17 27.48 3.54 1.78
C PHE A 17 27.15 4.93 1.24
N SER A 18 27.90 5.92 1.69
CA SER A 18 27.70 7.34 1.38
C SER A 18 27.61 7.70 -0.11
N TRP A 19 28.27 6.93 -0.98
CA TRP A 19 28.28 7.13 -2.43
C TRP A 19 27.06 6.55 -3.15
N ARG A 20 26.20 5.80 -2.47
CA ARG A 20 25.00 5.24 -3.06
C ARG A 20 23.83 6.21 -2.93
N ASP A 21 23.18 6.50 -4.05
CA ASP A 21 21.93 7.28 -4.10
C ASP A 21 20.68 6.41 -4.03
N SER A 22 20.83 5.09 -3.94
CA SER A 22 19.73 4.13 -3.81
C SER A 22 20.12 2.97 -2.91
N CYS A 23 19.14 2.42 -2.20
CA CYS A 23 19.38 1.39 -1.22
C CYS A 23 19.81 0.09 -1.91
N HIS A 24 20.93 -0.47 -1.49
CA HIS A 24 21.45 -1.73 -2.04
C HIS A 24 20.50 -2.91 -1.82
N ARG A 25 19.65 -2.85 -0.78
CA ARG A 25 18.73 -3.93 -0.46
C ARG A 25 17.37 -3.81 -1.16
N CYS A 26 16.80 -2.62 -1.23
CA CYS A 26 15.42 -2.43 -1.73
C CYS A 26 15.30 -1.49 -2.93
N GLY A 27 16.39 -0.90 -3.41
CA GLY A 27 16.39 0.00 -4.56
C GLY A 27 15.83 1.40 -4.30
N ASN A 28 15.24 1.67 -3.14
CA ASN A 28 14.67 3.00 -2.84
C ASN A 28 15.75 4.07 -2.75
N SER A 29 15.46 5.24 -3.30
CA SER A 29 16.40 6.36 -3.33
C SER A 29 16.75 6.84 -1.92
N ARG A 30 17.98 7.34 -1.79
CA ARG A 30 18.45 8.08 -0.61
C ARG A 30 17.57 9.31 -0.35
N TYR A 31 17.09 9.92 -1.43
CA TYR A 31 16.30 11.14 -1.50
C TYR A 31 14.86 10.90 -2.00
N SER A 32 14.19 9.82 -1.59
CA SER A 32 12.75 9.93 -1.37
C SER A 32 12.66 10.84 -0.15
N GLU A 33 12.75 12.17 -0.26
CA GLU A 33 11.97 13.07 -1.12
C GLU A 33 12.86 14.27 -1.51
N ILE A 34 12.48 15.05 -2.54
CA ILE A 34 13.11 16.28 -3.08
C ILE A 34 13.93 16.06 -4.37
N GLY A 35 13.20 15.90 -5.48
CA GLY A 35 13.59 16.46 -6.76
C GLY A 35 13.05 17.89 -6.85
N ASP A 36 13.98 18.82 -6.90
CA ASP A 36 13.82 20.26 -7.03
C ASP A 36 13.05 20.65 -8.31
N TYR A 37 11.79 21.05 -8.13
CA TYR A 37 11.18 22.13 -8.90
C TYR A 37 10.56 23.07 -7.88
N GLY A 38 11.17 24.23 -7.69
CA GLY A 38 10.78 25.19 -6.67
C GLY A 38 9.30 25.55 -6.72
N ILE A 39 8.54 25.08 -5.73
CA ILE A 39 7.50 25.86 -5.07
C ILE A 39 7.70 25.72 -3.57
N SER A 40 7.95 26.89 -2.99
CA SER A 40 8.10 27.19 -1.58
C SER A 40 7.03 26.54 -0.70
N SER A 41 7.48 25.90 0.37
CA SER A 41 6.91 26.00 1.72
C SER A 41 5.37 25.98 1.81
N THR A 42 4.78 24.81 2.13
CA THR A 42 3.77 24.63 3.21
C THR A 42 3.01 23.29 3.19
N PHE A 43 3.13 22.45 2.16
CA PHE A 43 2.33 21.20 2.10
C PHE A 43 3.13 19.93 2.41
N SER A 44 3.80 19.94 3.57
CA SER A 44 4.17 18.71 4.25
C SER A 44 2.93 18.20 4.97
N SER A 45 2.22 17.19 4.42
CA SER A 45 1.36 16.21 5.13
C SER A 45 0.41 15.37 4.25
N SER A 46 0.47 15.38 2.90
CA SER A 46 -0.64 14.79 2.13
C SER A 46 -0.27 14.09 0.83
N ILE A 47 0.80 13.28 0.81
CA ILE A 47 0.88 12.23 -0.21
C ILE A 47 -0.10 11.13 0.26
N PRO A 48 -1.22 10.89 -0.45
CA PRO A 48 -2.17 9.84 -0.08
C PRO A 48 -1.47 8.49 -0.09
N LEU A 49 -1.66 7.69 0.95
CA LEU A 49 -1.25 6.29 0.87
C LEU A 49 -2.14 5.57 -0.16
N PRO A 50 -1.69 4.43 -0.72
CA PRO A 50 -2.53 3.63 -1.61
C PRO A 50 -3.90 3.33 -0.99
N GLY A 51 -4.97 3.84 -1.62
CA GLY A 51 -6.35 3.68 -1.17
C GLY A 51 -6.94 4.92 -0.48
N ASP A 52 -6.11 5.81 0.05
CA ASP A 52 -6.56 7.11 0.56
C ASP A 52 -7.07 7.98 -0.60
N TRP A 53 -8.10 8.77 -0.34
CA TRP A 53 -8.80 9.51 -1.39
C TRP A 53 -9.05 10.96 -0.98
N PHE A 54 -8.86 11.86 -1.93
CA PHE A 54 -9.23 13.26 -1.76
C PHE A 54 -10.73 13.43 -2.00
N CYS A 55 -11.37 14.23 -1.16
CA CYS A 55 -12.76 14.56 -1.33
C CYS A 55 -12.97 15.43 -2.58
N SER A 56 -13.77 14.92 -3.52
CA SER A 56 -14.13 15.59 -4.79
C SER A 56 -15.09 16.77 -4.63
N ALA A 57 -15.62 17.01 -3.43
CA ALA A 57 -16.56 18.10 -3.20
C ALA A 57 -15.88 19.46 -3.41
N LYS A 58 -16.56 20.35 -4.15
CA LYS A 58 -16.08 21.71 -4.39
C LYS A 58 -15.76 22.38 -3.05
N ASN A 59 -14.56 22.94 -2.93
CA ASN A 59 -14.02 23.57 -1.73
C ASN A 59 -13.80 22.66 -0.50
N CYS A 60 -13.82 21.32 -0.65
CA CYS A 60 -13.47 20.41 0.45
C CYS A 60 -11.98 20.03 0.45
N GLY A 61 -11.53 19.33 -0.61
CA GLY A 61 -10.14 18.91 -0.80
C GLY A 61 -9.54 18.04 0.30
N ALA A 62 -10.38 17.50 1.20
CA ALA A 62 -9.90 16.77 2.38
C ALA A 62 -9.38 15.38 2.02
N LEU A 63 -8.21 15.00 2.53
CA LEU A 63 -7.65 13.66 2.39
C LEU A 63 -8.32 12.70 3.39
N ASN A 64 -8.97 11.65 2.89
CA ASN A 64 -9.63 10.65 3.70
C ASN A 64 -8.87 9.33 3.64
N TYR A 65 -8.81 8.63 4.77
CA TYR A 65 -8.22 7.30 4.84
C TYR A 65 -8.97 6.30 3.96
N ALA A 66 -8.26 5.31 3.42
CA ALA A 66 -8.81 4.25 2.57
C ALA A 66 -10.01 3.51 3.19
N SER A 67 -10.06 3.44 4.52
CA SER A 67 -11.14 2.82 5.28
C SER A 67 -12.42 3.64 5.35
N LYS A 68 -12.40 4.91 4.92
CA LYS A 68 -13.56 5.81 4.98
C LYS A 68 -14.31 5.79 3.64
N THR A 69 -15.60 5.49 3.72
CA THR A 69 -16.57 5.61 2.61
C THR A 69 -17.12 7.03 2.46
N ASN A 70 -17.06 7.83 3.52
CA ASN A 70 -17.58 9.19 3.57
C ASN A 70 -16.48 10.15 4.02
N CYS A 71 -16.47 11.35 3.45
CA CYS A 71 -15.51 12.37 3.79
C CYS A 71 -15.70 12.82 5.24
N PHE A 72 -14.63 12.84 6.03
CA PHE A 72 -14.72 13.25 7.44
C PHE A 72 -15.15 14.71 7.62
N LYS A 73 -14.94 15.56 6.59
CA LYS A 73 -15.20 17.00 6.64
C LYS A 73 -16.58 17.40 6.15
N CYS A 74 -17.08 16.75 5.09
CA CYS A 74 -18.34 17.14 4.45
C CYS A 74 -19.36 16.00 4.28
N GLY A 75 -19.01 14.76 4.65
CA GLY A 75 -19.90 13.60 4.56
C GLY A 75 -20.09 13.02 3.15
N MET A 76 -19.59 13.69 2.12
CA MET A 76 -19.67 13.20 0.72
C MET A 76 -19.06 11.81 0.59
N VAL A 77 -19.72 10.94 -0.17
CA VAL A 77 -19.23 9.58 -0.41
C VAL A 77 -17.99 9.60 -1.31
N LYS A 78 -17.14 8.58 -1.16
CA LYS A 78 -16.05 8.31 -2.09
C LYS A 78 -16.63 7.99 -3.46
N ASP A 79 -16.35 8.82 -4.47
CA ASP A 79 -16.70 8.52 -5.85
C ASP A 79 -15.85 7.34 -6.34
N GLU A 80 -16.46 6.15 -6.48
CA GLU A 80 -15.81 4.95 -7.02
C GLU A 80 -15.58 5.03 -8.54
N SER A 81 -15.85 6.18 -9.16
CA SER A 81 -15.97 6.34 -10.63
C SER A 81 -14.85 7.18 -11.28
N ALA A 82 -13.73 7.41 -10.61
CA ALA A 82 -12.55 8.08 -11.19
C ALA A 82 -11.43 7.09 -11.58
N SER A 83 -11.78 5.92 -12.10
CA SER A 83 -10.93 5.19 -13.06
C SER A 83 -11.47 5.44 -14.46
N GLY A 84 -10.57 5.84 -15.36
CA GLY A 84 -10.90 6.17 -16.73
C GLY A 84 -11.64 5.05 -17.48
N SER A 85 -12.47 5.52 -18.41
CA SER A 85 -13.10 4.83 -19.55
C SER A 85 -14.04 3.64 -19.26
N GLU A 86 -15.33 3.97 -19.23
CA GLU A 86 -16.40 3.41 -20.09
C GLU A 86 -16.02 2.15 -20.89
N GLY A 87 -16.66 1.01 -20.59
CA GLY A 87 -16.57 -0.19 -21.44
C GLY A 87 -17.14 -1.51 -20.87
N ILE A 88 -18.47 -1.65 -20.86
CA ILE A 88 -19.23 -2.85 -21.29
C ILE A 88 -19.00 -4.21 -20.54
N MET A 89 -20.06 -4.61 -19.82
CA MET A 89 -20.67 -5.96 -19.68
C MET A 89 -20.05 -7.04 -18.77
N GLN A 90 -20.73 -7.26 -17.64
CA GLN A 90 -21.38 -8.53 -17.25
C GLN A 90 -20.88 -9.83 -17.93
N TYR A 91 -19.94 -10.53 -17.30
CA TYR A 91 -20.09 -11.97 -17.00
C TYR A 91 -19.08 -12.42 -15.93
N SER A 92 -19.58 -13.27 -15.05
CA SER A 92 -18.91 -14.17 -14.14
C SER A 92 -17.57 -14.74 -14.64
N THR A 93 -16.51 -14.55 -13.88
CA THR A 93 -15.51 -15.59 -13.48
C THR A 93 -14.36 -14.91 -12.75
N ALA A 94 -13.89 -15.59 -11.72
CA ALA A 94 -12.85 -15.18 -10.80
C ALA A 94 -11.61 -14.54 -11.45
N CYS A 95 -10.92 -13.78 -10.59
CA CYS A 95 -9.51 -13.40 -10.59
C CYS A 95 -9.09 -12.10 -11.30
N ILE A 96 -8.19 -11.42 -10.59
CA ILE A 96 -7.31 -10.31 -10.98
C ILE A 96 -7.90 -8.90 -10.85
N GLY A 97 -7.35 -8.12 -9.91
CA GLY A 97 -7.32 -6.66 -10.08
C GLY A 97 -7.40 -5.79 -8.83
N LEU A 98 -7.47 -6.34 -7.61
CA LEU A 98 -7.39 -5.49 -6.41
C LEU A 98 -6.02 -4.80 -6.36
N PRO A 99 -5.94 -3.45 -6.26
CA PRO A 99 -4.68 -2.73 -6.22
C PRO A 99 -3.89 -3.19 -4.98
N GLY A 100 -2.74 -3.83 -5.22
CA GLY A 100 -1.86 -4.36 -4.17
C GLY A 100 -1.85 -5.88 -4.01
N TRP A 101 -2.74 -6.63 -4.68
CA TRP A 101 -2.73 -8.09 -4.65
C TRP A 101 -1.76 -8.67 -5.68
N ARG A 102 -0.81 -9.49 -5.23
CA ARG A 102 0.10 -10.23 -6.11
C ARG A 102 -0.44 -11.64 -6.36
N PRO A 103 -0.13 -12.25 -7.52
CA PRO A 103 -0.40 -13.65 -7.76
C PRO A 103 0.20 -14.53 -6.66
N GLY A 104 -0.62 -15.36 -6.03
CA GLY A 104 -0.23 -16.26 -4.95
C GLY A 104 -0.43 -15.71 -3.53
N ASP A 105 -0.76 -14.42 -3.38
CA ASP A 105 -1.21 -13.87 -2.11
C ASP A 105 -2.47 -14.61 -1.64
N TRP A 106 -2.60 -14.77 -0.33
CA TRP A 106 -3.66 -15.58 0.26
C TRP A 106 -4.24 -14.91 1.51
N MET A 107 -5.53 -15.13 1.72
CA MET A 107 -6.22 -14.67 2.92
C MET A 107 -6.18 -15.76 3.98
N CYS A 108 -5.88 -15.37 5.21
CA CYS A 108 -5.94 -16.31 6.33
C CYS A 108 -7.38 -16.79 6.53
N THR A 109 -7.62 -18.08 6.29
CA THR A 109 -8.93 -18.72 6.39
C THR A 109 -9.29 -19.09 7.83
N ARG A 110 -8.42 -18.79 8.80
CA ARG A 110 -8.73 -19.02 10.22
C ARG A 110 -9.95 -18.17 10.60
N PRO A 111 -10.99 -18.77 11.19
CA PRO A 111 -12.14 -18.03 11.69
C PRO A 111 -11.68 -16.90 12.63
N GLY A 112 -12.04 -15.66 12.29
CA GLY A 112 -11.69 -14.47 13.06
C GLY A 112 -10.33 -13.81 12.73
N CYS A 113 -9.56 -14.31 11.75
CA CYS A 113 -8.32 -13.67 11.30
C CYS A 113 -8.54 -12.85 10.01
N ASN A 114 -8.86 -13.51 8.88
CA ASN A 114 -9.11 -12.87 7.58
C ASN A 114 -8.03 -11.84 7.14
N GLU A 115 -6.78 -12.06 7.53
CA GLU A 115 -5.68 -11.17 7.18
C GLU A 115 -5.06 -11.51 5.82
N HIS A 116 -4.64 -10.48 5.08
CA HIS A 116 -3.91 -10.64 3.82
C HIS A 116 -2.46 -11.06 4.06
N ASN A 117 -2.00 -12.08 3.35
CA ASN A 117 -0.64 -12.58 3.43
C ASN A 117 -0.03 -12.63 2.04
N TYR A 118 1.23 -12.21 1.96
CA TYR A 118 2.00 -12.29 0.72
C TYR A 118 2.27 -13.74 0.32
N ALA A 119 2.34 -13.98 -0.99
CA ALA A 119 2.60 -15.29 -1.60
C ALA A 119 3.82 -16.04 -1.04
N SER A 120 4.83 -15.29 -0.58
CA SER A 120 6.05 -15.84 0.00
C SER A 120 5.88 -16.45 1.38
N ARG A 121 4.75 -16.20 2.06
CA ARG A 121 4.50 -16.69 3.41
C ARG A 121 3.75 -18.01 3.40
N MET A 122 4.27 -18.98 4.15
CA MET A 122 3.61 -20.27 4.42
C MET A 122 2.67 -20.20 5.62
N GLU A 123 2.77 -19.14 6.43
CA GLU A 123 2.01 -18.93 7.66
C GLU A 123 1.49 -17.49 7.74
N CYS A 124 0.36 -17.30 8.41
CA CYS A 124 -0.25 -16.00 8.55
C CYS A 124 0.61 -15.07 9.40
N PHE A 125 0.83 -13.83 8.95
CA PHE A 125 1.65 -12.87 9.69
C PHE A 125 1.09 -12.49 11.07
N ARG A 126 -0.24 -12.62 11.25
CA ARG A 126 -0.94 -12.21 12.48
C ARG A 126 -1.13 -13.35 13.46
N CYS A 127 -1.57 -14.51 12.99
CA CYS A 127 -1.97 -15.63 13.84
C CYS A 127 -1.13 -16.90 13.66
N SER A 128 -0.06 -16.83 12.85
CA SER A 128 0.86 -17.94 12.54
C SER A 128 0.18 -19.20 12.03
N THR A 129 -1.07 -19.10 11.56
CA THR A 129 -1.81 -20.26 11.05
C THR A 129 -1.29 -20.59 9.65
N PRO A 130 -1.00 -21.87 9.34
CA PRO A 130 -0.49 -22.26 8.05
C PRO A 130 -1.48 -21.91 6.94
N ARG A 131 -0.95 -21.58 5.76
CA ARG A 131 -1.73 -21.31 4.54
C ARG A 131 -2.72 -22.43 4.21
N GLU A 132 -2.31 -23.66 4.50
CA GLU A 132 -3.04 -24.89 4.22
C GLU A 132 -3.79 -25.43 5.44
N TYR A 133 -4.26 -24.58 6.35
CA TYR A 133 -4.98 -25.01 7.56
C TYR A 133 -6.10 -26.05 7.30
N TYR A 134 -6.77 -25.98 6.16
CA TYR A 134 -7.78 -26.96 5.75
C TYR A 134 -7.26 -28.07 4.81
N SER A 135 -6.08 -27.92 4.20
CA SER A 135 -5.55 -28.89 3.24
C SER A 135 -4.77 -30.04 3.88
N ASN A 136 -4.45 -29.95 5.17
CA ASN A 136 -3.75 -30.99 5.93
C ASN A 136 -4.66 -31.77 6.90
N SER A 137 -5.99 -31.71 6.68
CA SER A 137 -6.97 -32.53 7.41
C SER A 137 -7.72 -33.43 6.43
N SER A 138 -6.97 -34.17 5.61
CA SER A 138 -7.48 -35.31 4.86
C SER A 138 -6.68 -36.53 5.27
N TYR A 139 -7.28 -37.27 6.21
CA TYR A 139 -6.99 -38.63 6.69
C TYR A 139 -5.55 -39.00 7.08
#